data_AF-A0A836U782-F1
#
_entry.id   AF-A0A836U782-F1
#
_cell.length_a   1.000
_cell.length_b   1.000
_cell.length_c   1.000
_cell.angle_alpha   90.00
_cell.angle_beta   90.00
_cell.angle_gamma   90.00
#
_symmetry.space_group_name_H-M   'P 1'
#
loop_
_entity.id
_entity.type
_entity.pdbx_description
1 polymer ?
#
loop_
_entity_poly.entity_id
_entity_poly.type
_entity_poly.pdbx_seq_one_letter_code
_entity_poly.pdbx_strand_id
1 'polypeptide(L)' 'MNVNDQDKQGQIICDCTGTTHGQVLSLIAQGFDLEKISSATGATTGCGACDAEIMTLMVEQTKTI' A
#
# COMPACT_ATOMS: atom_id res chain seq x y z
N MET A 1 -12.42 19.92 -6.64
CA MET A 1 -11.17 19.28 -7.10
C MET A 1 -11.55 17.90 -7.59
N ASN A 2 -11.32 17.59 -8.87
CA ASN A 2 -11.70 16.32 -9.48
C ASN A 2 -10.65 15.25 -9.11
N VAL A 3 -10.88 14.52 -8.02
CA VAL A 3 -9.98 13.44 -7.59
C VAL A 3 -10.22 12.25 -8.50
N ASN A 4 -9.54 12.21 -9.64
CA ASN A 4 -9.40 10.99 -10.40
C ASN A 4 -8.57 10.02 -9.55
N ASP A 5 -9.07 8.80 -9.32
CA ASP A 5 -8.37 7.68 -8.64
C ASP A 5 -6.94 7.42 -9.14
N GLN A 6 -6.57 7.95 -10.31
CA GLN A 6 -5.23 7.89 -10.89
C GLN A 6 -4.18 8.72 -10.13
N ASP A 7 -4.59 9.76 -9.39
CA ASP A 7 -3.66 10.66 -8.68
C ASP A 7 -3.08 10.04 -7.40
N LYS A 8 -3.81 9.11 -6.78
CA LYS A 8 -3.39 8.45 -5.55
C LYS A 8 -2.23 7.49 -5.73
N GLN A 9 -1.93 7.01 -6.94
CA GLN A 9 -0.88 6.00 -7.15
C GLN A 9 0.50 6.48 -6.69
N GLY A 10 0.82 7.76 -6.86
CA GLY A 10 2.09 8.36 -6.44
C GLY A 10 2.13 8.81 -4.98
N GLN A 11 1.02 8.71 -4.24
CA GLN A 11 0.96 9.14 -2.85
C GLN A 11 1.84 8.23 -1.99
N ILE A 12 2.80 8.84 -1.28
CA ILE A 12 3.63 8.14 -0.29
C ILE A 12 2.73 7.79 0.91
N ILE A 13 2.71 6.52 1.29
CA ILE A 13 2.00 6.00 2.47
C ILE A 13 2.96 5.61 3.59
N CYS A 14 4.24 5.38 3.27
CA CYS A 14 5.29 5.12 4.26
C CYS A 14 6.46 6.07 4.02
N ASP A 15 6.59 7.10 4.87
CA ASP A 15 7.68 8.07 4.78
C ASP A 15 9.06 7.46 5.07
N CYS A 16 9.13 6.38 5.86
CA CYS A 16 10.40 5.73 6.19
C CYS A 16 11.08 5.09 4.98
N THR A 17 10.30 4.50 4.08
CA THR A 17 10.81 3.74 2.93
C THR A 17 10.47 4.38 1.59
N GLY A 18 9.63 5.42 1.58
CA GLY A 18 9.10 6.02 0.37
C GLY A 18 8.06 5.14 -0.33
N THR A 19 7.48 4.14 0.37
CA THR A 19 6.48 3.26 -0.23
C THR A 19 5.24 4.05 -0.59
N THR A 20 4.78 3.88 -1.83
CA THR A 20 3.60 4.54 -2.37
C THR A 20 2.37 3.65 -2.36
N HIS A 21 1.20 4.28 -2.39
CA HIS A 21 -0.09 3.61 -2.49
C HIS A 21 -0.18 2.73 -3.75
N GLY A 22 0.31 3.21 -4.90
CA GLY A 22 0.31 2.46 -6.16
C GLY A 22 1.18 1.19 -6.09
N GLN A 23 2.34 1.26 -5.44
CA GLN A 23 3.19 0.09 -5.23
C GLN A 23 2.49 -0.98 -4.39
N VAL A 24 1.85 -0.60 -3.28
CA VAL A 24 1.14 -1.56 -2.42
C VAL A 24 -0.05 -2.18 -3.16
N LEU A 25 -0.87 -1.38 -3.85
CA LEU A 25 -1.98 -1.89 -4.65
C LEU A 25 -1.51 -2.88 -5.72
N SER A 26 -0.41 -2.56 -6.42
CA SER A 26 0.15 -3.45 -7.46
C SER A 26 0.59 -4.79 -6.88
N LEU A 27 1.16 -4.82 -5.68
CA LEU A 27 1.57 -6.05 -5.00
C LEU A 27 0.35 -6.85 -4.52
N ILE A 28 -0.67 -6.19 -3.96
CA ILE A 28 -1.92 -6.84 -3.56
C ILE A 28 -2.60 -7.48 -4.77
N ALA A 29 -2.67 -6.78 -5.90
CA ALA A 29 -3.24 -7.30 -7.15
C ALA A 29 -2.49 -8.52 -7.69
N GLN A 30 -1.19 -8.65 -7.38
CA GLN A 30 -0.38 -9.83 -7.69
C GLN A 30 -0.59 -10.99 -6.68
N GLY A 31 -1.42 -10.81 -5.66
CA GLY A 31 -1.68 -11.81 -4.62
C GLY A 31 -0.62 -11.85 -3.53
N PHE A 32 0.12 -10.75 -3.32
CA PHE A 32 1.09 -10.67 -2.24
C PHE A 32 0.38 -10.40 -0.91
N ASP A 33 0.83 -11.11 0.12
CA ASP A 33 0.44 -10.92 1.51
C ASP A 33 1.36 -9.89 2.21
N LEU A 34 0.99 -9.51 3.43
CA LEU A 34 1.64 -8.41 4.15
C LEU A 34 3.15 -8.65 4.33
N GLU A 35 3.57 -9.88 4.62
CA GLU A 35 5.00 -10.22 4.77
C GLU A 35 5.77 -10.03 3.47
N LYS A 36 5.19 -10.41 2.33
CA LYS A 36 5.82 -10.21 1.02
C LYS A 36 5.84 -8.74 0.61
N ILE A 37 4.78 -7.99 0.91
CA ILE A 37 4.74 -6.54 0.68
C ILE A 37 5.81 -5.84 1.52
N SER A 38 5.93 -6.21 2.80
CA SER A 38 6.96 -5.71 3.69
C SER A 38 8.36 -6.05 3.19
N SER A 39 8.60 -7.29 2.76
CA SER A 39 9.88 -7.71 2.19
C SER A 39 10.23 -7.00 0.88
N ALA A 40 9.24 -6.71 0.03
CA ALA A 40 9.44 -6.07 -1.26
C ALA A 40 9.63 -4.55 -1.18
N THR A 41 9.00 -3.89 -0.20
CA THR A 41 8.94 -2.42 -0.11
C THR A 41 9.65 -1.85 1.12
N GLY A 42 9.97 -2.68 2.10
CA GLY A 42 10.45 -2.29 3.42
C GLY A 42 9.38 -1.65 4.32
N ALA A 43 8.15 -1.43 3.83
CA ALA A 43 7.07 -0.90 4.66
C ALA A 43 6.79 -1.84 5.85
N THR A 44 6.23 -1.30 6.93
CA THR A 44 5.93 -2.02 8.20
C THR A 44 7.13 -2.61 8.94
N THR A 45 8.37 -2.31 8.51
CA THR A 45 9.60 -2.72 9.23
C THR A 45 10.20 -1.61 10.09
N GLY A 46 9.71 -0.38 9.93
CA GLY A 46 10.22 0.83 10.59
C GLY A 46 9.32 1.35 11.71
N CYS A 47 8.83 2.58 11.57
CA CYS A 47 8.10 3.30 12.63
C CYS A 47 6.67 2.79 12.90
N GLY A 48 6.11 1.95 12.01
CA GLY A 48 4.77 1.40 12.14
C GLY A 48 3.61 2.32 11.74
N ALA A 49 3.89 3.56 11.29
CA ALA A 49 2.84 4.55 11.00
C ALA A 49 1.95 4.17 9.80
N CYS A 50 2.52 3.45 8.82
CA CYS A 50 1.82 3.05 7.59
C CYS A 50 1.00 1.76 7.73
N ASP A 51 1.14 1.04 8.85
CA ASP A 51 0.68 -0.35 8.98
C ASP A 51 -0.84 -0.44 8.86
N ALA A 52 -1.56 0.46 9.54
CA ALA A 52 -3.02 0.51 9.49
C ALA A 52 -3.56 0.86 8.09
N GLU A 53 -2.90 1.79 7.38
CA GLU A 53 -3.28 2.11 6.00
C GLU A 53 -3.05 0.92 5.07
N ILE A 54 -1.89 0.27 5.12
CA ILE A 54 -1.59 -0.88 4.27
C ILE A 54 -2.58 -2.02 4.53
N MET A 55 -2.87 -2.34 5.79
CA MET A 55 -3.87 -3.35 6.13
C MET A 55 -5.26 -3.00 5.59
N THR A 56 -5.64 -1.72 5.65
CA THR A 56 -6.92 -1.23 5.10
C THR A 56 -6.97 -1.46 3.60
N LEU A 57 -5.90 -1.12 2.86
CA LEU A 57 -5.82 -1.35 1.41
C LEU A 57 -5.96 -2.82 1.04
N MET A 58 -5.32 -3.72 1.79
CA MET A 58 -5.43 -5.16 1.56
C MET A 58 -6.87 -5.67 1.73
N VAL A 59 -7.58 -5.18 2.75
CA VAL A 59 -8.98 -5.55 2.99
C VAL A 59 -9.91 -4.96 1.93
N GLU A 60 -9.73 -3.69 1.56
CA GLU A 60 -10.56 -3.02 0.56
C GLU A 60 -10.43 -3.66 -0.83
N GLN A 61 -9.22 -4.03 -1.26
CA GLN A 61 -9.01 -4.70 -2.55
C GLN A 61 -9.65 -6.09 -2.60
N THR A 62 -9.77 -6.78 -1.47
CA THR A 62 -10.45 -8.09 -1.40
C THR A 62 -11.98 -7.98 -1.58
N LYS A 63 -12.56 -6.79 -1.41
CA LYS A 63 -14.02 -6.57 -1.48
C LYS A 63 -14.56 -6.26 -2.88
N THR A 64 -13.68 -6.11 -3.88
CA THR A 64 -14.06 -5.67 -5.24
C THR A 64 -14.01 -6.82 -6.27
N ILE A 65 -13.69 -8.04 -5.83
CA ILE A 65 -13.74 -9.29 -6.61
C ILE A 65 -14.94 -10.15 -6.18
#